data_AF-A0A9E0RQ23-F1
#
_entry.id   AF-A0A9E0RQ23-F1
#
_cell.length_a   1.000
_cell.length_b   1.000
_cell.length_c   1.000
_cell.angle_alpha   90.00
_cell.angle_beta   90.00
_cell.angle_gamma   90.00
#
_symmetry.space_group_name_H-M   'P 1'
#
loop_
_entity.id
_entity.type
_entity.pdbx_description
1 polymer ?
#
loop_
_entity_poly.entity_id
_entity_poly.type
_entity_poly.pdbx_seq_one_letter_code
_entity_poly.pdbx_strand_id
1 'polypeptide(L)'
;MDKAAYFQSVYEAQFALGKKTGACLSAQYLALEAFLQRSPDWHYQWWPIVGITPKAWFILQTRAAVETRRRMIPTHGLIRAHLYDRVERGRELFERASPLPDAWHFYEARDAAVLALTEERDKVATVPWLALDPECFGQQTSGVPTITRKRLTELQARLNQKAA
;
A
#
# COMPACT_ATOMS: atom_id res chain seq x y z
N MET A 1 -15.39 -19.03 -0.80
CA MET A 1 -15.38 -18.14 0.37
C MET A 1 -15.02 -16.76 -0.15
N ASP A 2 -15.80 -15.73 0.17
CA ASP A 2 -15.44 -14.36 -0.23
C ASP A 2 -14.20 -13.87 0.55
N LYS A 3 -13.55 -12.83 0.03
CA LYS A 3 -12.30 -12.29 0.57
C LYS A 3 -12.44 -11.82 2.02
N ALA A 4 -13.57 -11.20 2.35
CA ALA A 4 -13.83 -10.66 3.69
C ALA A 4 -13.98 -11.78 4.72
N ALA A 5 -14.74 -12.83 4.39
CA ALA A 5 -14.93 -14.00 5.23
C ALA A 5 -13.60 -14.77 5.43
N TYR A 6 -12.79 -14.92 4.38
CA TYR A 6 -11.48 -15.55 4.50
C TYR A 6 -10.54 -14.74 5.40
N PHE A 7 -10.44 -13.43 5.18
CA PHE A 7 -9.65 -12.55 6.03
C PHE A 7 -10.11 -12.63 7.48
N GLN A 8 -11.42 -12.54 7.74
CA GLN A 8 -11.99 -12.59 9.09
C GLN A 8 -11.60 -13.90 9.80
N SER A 9 -11.73 -15.03 9.12
CA SER A 9 -11.38 -16.35 9.68
C SER A 9 -9.88 -16.44 10.04
N VAL A 10 -8.99 -15.98 9.17
CA VAL A 10 -7.54 -15.96 9.44
C VAL A 10 -7.21 -15.02 10.60
N TYR A 11 -7.81 -13.83 10.60
CA TYR A 11 -7.61 -12.84 11.65
C TYR A 11 -8.06 -13.35 13.03
N GLU A 12 -9.24 -13.96 13.14
CA GLU A 12 -9.76 -14.49 14.40
C GLU A 12 -8.88 -15.63 14.94
N ALA A 13 -8.44 -16.54 14.07
CA ALA A 13 -7.52 -17.60 14.45
C ALA A 13 -6.19 -17.03 14.99
N GLN A 14 -5.63 -16.03 14.30
CA GLN A 14 -4.40 -15.36 14.71
C GLN A 14 -4.58 -14.59 16.01
N PHE A 15 -5.72 -13.91 16.20
CA PHE A 15 -6.05 -13.18 17.42
C PHE A 15 -6.11 -14.14 18.62
N ALA A 16 -6.84 -15.25 18.51
CA ALA A 16 -6.96 -16.24 19.57
C ALA A 16 -5.61 -16.88 19.93
N LEU A 17 -4.81 -17.24 18.93
CA LEU A 17 -3.46 -17.77 19.13
C LEU A 17 -2.55 -16.75 19.81
N GLY A 18 -2.59 -15.49 19.37
CA GLY A 18 -1.82 -14.39 19.94
C GLY A 18 -2.13 -14.17 21.43
N LYS A 19 -3.42 -14.17 21.80
CA LYS A 19 -3.85 -14.08 23.21
C LYS A 19 -3.38 -15.27 24.04
N LYS A 20 -3.47 -16.49 23.50
CA LYS A 20 -3.06 -17.71 24.20
C LYS A 20 -1.54 -17.75 24.45
N THR A 21 -0.75 -17.25 23.51
CA THR A 21 0.71 -17.36 23.53
C THR A 21 1.42 -16.14 24.11
N GLY A 22 0.71 -15.03 24.34
CA GLY A 22 1.34 -13.76 24.70
C GLY A 22 2.22 -13.20 23.58
N ALA A 23 1.89 -13.50 22.31
CA ALA A 23 2.68 -13.06 21.18
C ALA A 23 2.75 -11.53 21.10
N CYS A 24 3.93 -10.99 20.83
CA CYS A 24 4.09 -9.55 20.62
C CYS A 24 3.29 -9.08 19.39
N LEU A 25 2.92 -7.80 19.41
CA LEU A 25 2.09 -7.19 18.36
C LEU A 25 2.67 -7.37 16.96
N SER A 26 3.98 -7.16 16.83
CA SER A 26 4.69 -7.29 15.55
C SER A 26 4.60 -8.70 14.99
N ALA A 27 4.70 -9.74 15.82
CA ALA A 27 4.59 -11.13 15.40
C ALA A 27 3.16 -11.47 14.94
N GLN A 28 2.14 -11.05 15.68
CA GLN A 28 0.74 -11.28 15.31
C GLN A 28 0.40 -10.64 13.97
N TYR A 29 0.86 -9.41 13.79
CA TYR A 29 0.60 -8.63 12.59
C TYR A 29 1.37 -9.18 11.37
N LEU A 30 2.65 -9.54 11.52
CA LEU A 30 3.44 -10.19 10.46
C LEU A 30 2.86 -11.56 10.05
N ALA A 31 2.35 -12.33 11.01
CA ALA A 31 1.75 -13.63 10.74
C ALA A 31 0.46 -13.50 9.93
N LEU A 32 -0.47 -12.63 10.35
CA LEU A 32 -1.70 -12.34 9.60
C LEU A 32 -1.37 -12.02 8.14
N GLU A 33 -0.46 -11.09 7.96
CA GLU A 33 0.06 -10.68 6.68
C GLU A 33 0.64 -11.84 5.84
N ALA A 34 1.52 -12.66 6.43
CA ALA A 34 2.11 -13.81 5.75
C ALA A 34 1.06 -14.85 5.31
N PHE A 35 0.00 -15.06 6.11
CA PHE A 35 -1.10 -15.94 5.73
C PHE A 35 -1.90 -15.40 4.55
N LEU A 36 -2.18 -14.09 4.52
CA LEU A 36 -2.88 -13.46 3.40
C LEU A 36 -2.07 -13.59 2.10
N GLN A 37 -0.74 -13.50 2.15
CA GLN A 37 0.13 -13.68 0.97
C GLN A 37 0.09 -15.09 0.37
N ARG A 38 -0.27 -16.11 1.16
CA ARG A 38 -0.27 -17.50 0.71
C ARG A 38 -1.52 -17.90 -0.07
N SER A 39 -2.54 -17.04 -0.11
CA SER A 39 -3.73 -17.35 -0.89
C SER A 39 -3.46 -17.14 -2.39
N PRO A 40 -3.51 -18.19 -3.23
CA PRO A 40 -3.30 -18.06 -4.67
C PRO A 40 -4.50 -17.38 -5.35
N ASP A 41 -5.70 -17.55 -4.78
CA ASP A 41 -6.95 -17.00 -5.32
C ASP A 41 -7.10 -15.51 -4.99
N TRP A 42 -6.49 -15.08 -3.90
CA TRP A 42 -6.53 -13.70 -3.44
C TRP A 42 -5.11 -13.14 -3.50
N HIS A 43 -4.74 -12.59 -4.66
CA HIS A 43 -3.60 -11.70 -4.76
C HIS A 43 -3.89 -10.45 -3.93
N TYR A 44 -3.74 -10.54 -2.61
CA TYR A 44 -3.81 -9.38 -1.74
C TYR A 44 -2.80 -8.38 -2.30
N GLN A 45 -3.31 -7.35 -2.96
CA GLN A 45 -2.54 -6.19 -3.33
C GLN A 45 -2.32 -5.48 -2.02
N TRP A 46 -1.27 -5.88 -1.33
CA TRP A 46 -0.88 -5.15 -0.13
C TRP A 46 -0.65 -3.71 -0.52
N TRP A 47 -1.17 -2.78 0.27
CA TRP A 47 -1.04 -1.32 0.16
C TRP A 47 -1.02 -0.80 -1.28
N PRO A 48 -2.09 -1.00 -2.08
CA PRO A 48 -2.21 -0.40 -3.39
C PRO A 48 -1.67 1.02 -3.41
N ILE A 49 -0.87 1.32 -4.43
CA ILE A 49 -0.46 2.70 -4.69
C ILE A 49 -1.67 3.48 -5.18
N VAL A 50 -2.29 4.22 -4.28
CA VAL A 50 -3.49 5.03 -4.54
C VAL A 50 -3.16 6.47 -4.94
N GLY A 51 -1.88 6.84 -4.89
CA GLY A 51 -1.49 8.22 -5.20
C GLY A 51 0.00 8.46 -5.28
N ILE A 52 0.36 9.70 -5.57
CA ILE A 52 1.73 10.19 -5.61
C ILE A 52 1.80 11.63 -5.06
N THR A 53 2.82 11.95 -4.28
CA THR A 53 3.03 13.33 -3.80
C THR A 53 3.40 14.26 -4.98
N PRO A 54 3.03 15.55 -4.93
CA PRO A 54 3.38 16.50 -5.99
C PRO A 54 4.89 16.57 -6.28
N LYS A 55 5.73 16.49 -5.24
CA LYS A 55 7.19 16.51 -5.40
C LYS A 55 7.70 15.23 -6.08
N ALA A 56 7.22 14.07 -5.66
CA ALA A 56 7.56 12.80 -6.31
C ALA A 56 7.14 12.79 -7.78
N TRP A 57 5.95 13.31 -8.09
CA TRP A 57 5.46 13.44 -9.46
C TRP A 57 6.35 14.36 -10.30
N PHE A 58 6.67 15.55 -9.78
CA PHE A 58 7.55 16.51 -10.45
C PHE A 58 8.94 15.92 -10.74
N ILE A 59 9.53 15.19 -9.80
CA ILE A 59 10.82 14.53 -9.98
C ILE A 59 10.74 13.45 -11.07
N LEU A 60 9.67 12.65 -11.10
CA LEU A 60 9.46 11.67 -12.16
C LEU A 60 9.37 12.31 -13.55
N GLN A 61 8.61 13.42 -13.68
CA GLN A 61 8.49 14.16 -14.94
C GLN A 61 9.84 14.75 -15.38
N THR A 62 10.57 15.37 -14.44
CA THR A 62 11.89 15.95 -14.71
C THR A 62 12.88 14.90 -15.19
N ARG A 63 12.95 13.75 -14.53
CA ARG A 63 13.82 12.63 -14.95
C ARG A 63 13.43 12.09 -16.31
N ALA A 64 12.13 11.99 -16.60
CA ALA A 64 11.65 11.56 -17.90
C ALA A 64 11.98 12.57 -19.02
N ALA A 65 12.06 13.86 -18.71
CA ALA A 65 12.48 14.89 -19.66
C ALA A 65 14.00 14.86 -19.92
N VAL A 66 14.81 14.66 -18.88
CA VAL A 66 16.28 14.61 -19.00
C VAL A 66 16.76 13.35 -19.71
N GLU A 67 16.20 12.18 -19.38
CA GLU A 67 16.70 10.89 -19.89
C GLU A 67 15.93 10.36 -21.11
N THR A 68 15.68 11.20 -22.13
CA THR A 68 14.76 10.93 -23.26
C THR A 68 14.91 9.56 -23.94
N ARG A 69 16.13 9.01 -23.98
CA ARG A 69 16.44 7.73 -24.65
C ARG A 69 16.22 6.48 -23.78
N ARG A 70 16.05 6.63 -22.45
CA ARG A 70 15.84 5.49 -21.56
C ARG A 70 14.36 5.12 -21.48
N ARG A 71 14.06 3.83 -21.68
CA ARG A 71 12.71 3.28 -21.56
C ARG A 71 12.20 3.32 -20.12
N MET A 72 13.08 3.03 -19.16
CA MET A 72 12.79 3.08 -17.73
C MET A 72 13.22 4.42 -17.15
N ILE A 73 12.38 5.00 -16.31
CA ILE A 73 12.66 6.25 -15.62
C ILE A 73 13.30 5.90 -14.26
N PRO A 74 14.41 6.53 -13.87
CA PRO A 74 15.03 6.28 -12.58
C PRO A 74 14.08 6.60 -11.41
N THR A 75 13.93 5.65 -10.50
CA THR A 75 13.07 5.76 -9.31
C THR A 75 13.87 5.93 -8.01
N HIS A 76 15.17 6.19 -8.08
CA HIS A 76 16.00 6.41 -6.89
C HIS A 76 15.44 7.55 -6.03
N GLY A 77 15.40 7.35 -4.71
CA GLY A 77 14.81 8.30 -3.76
C GLY A 77 13.27 8.34 -3.74
N LEU A 78 12.58 7.61 -4.61
CA LEU A 78 11.16 7.34 -4.43
C LEU A 78 11.00 6.19 -3.46
N ILE A 79 9.96 6.28 -2.65
CA ILE A 79 9.52 5.25 -1.73
C ILE A 79 8.03 5.01 -1.90
N ARG A 80 7.60 3.84 -1.44
CA ARG A 80 6.20 3.54 -1.25
C ARG A 80 5.90 3.77 0.23
N ALA A 81 5.20 4.85 0.53
CA ALA A 81 4.93 5.30 1.88
C ALA A 81 3.49 4.97 2.26
N HIS A 82 3.29 4.31 3.40
CA HIS A 82 1.96 3.96 3.89
C HIS A 82 1.23 5.21 4.34
N LEU A 83 -0.05 5.34 3.97
CA LEU A 83 -0.89 6.44 4.45
C LEU A 83 -1.26 6.27 5.93
N TYR A 84 -1.30 5.04 6.40
CA TYR A 84 -1.68 4.70 7.77
C TYR A 84 -0.54 3.99 8.47
N ASP A 85 -0.36 4.31 9.75
CA ASP A 85 0.65 3.67 10.58
C ASP A 85 0.29 2.19 10.78
N ARG A 86 1.25 1.33 10.42
CA ARG A 86 1.15 -0.13 10.51
C ARG A 86 1.02 -0.61 11.95
N VAL A 87 1.73 0.03 12.88
CA VAL A 87 1.69 -0.25 14.31
C VAL A 87 0.33 0.14 14.88
N GLU A 88 -0.18 1.34 14.58
CA GLU A 88 -1.50 1.77 15.04
C GLU A 88 -2.60 0.84 14.53
N ARG A 89 -2.57 0.50 13.23
CA ARG A 89 -3.49 -0.50 12.64
C ARG A 89 -3.39 -1.85 13.35
N GLY A 90 -2.17 -2.29 13.67
CA GLY A 90 -1.93 -3.52 14.42
C GLY A 90 -2.55 -3.47 15.81
N ARG A 91 -2.36 -2.37 16.55
CA ARG A 91 -2.94 -2.19 17.90
C ARG A 91 -4.46 -2.29 17.85
N GLU A 92 -5.08 -1.59 16.92
CA GLU A 92 -6.53 -1.64 16.72
C GLU A 92 -7.05 -3.05 16.43
N LEU A 93 -6.26 -3.88 15.74
CA LEU A 93 -6.62 -5.28 15.46
C LEU A 93 -6.38 -6.21 16.66
N PHE A 94 -5.27 -6.10 17.39
CA PHE A 94 -4.84 -7.15 18.31
C PHE A 94 -4.83 -6.75 19.79
N GLU A 95 -4.76 -5.46 20.11
CA GLU A 95 -4.84 -4.92 21.48
C GLU A 95 -6.30 -4.73 21.93
N ARG A 96 -7.14 -5.73 21.66
CA ARG A 96 -8.57 -5.76 22.04
C ARG A 96 -8.86 -6.88 23.02
N ALA A 97 -10.01 -6.83 23.69
CA ALA A 97 -10.51 -7.95 24.51
C ALA A 97 -11.11 -9.07 23.65
N SER A 98 -11.73 -8.71 22.53
CA SER A 98 -12.35 -9.60 21.55
C SER A 98 -11.89 -9.25 20.13
N PRO A 99 -11.93 -10.21 19.18
CA PRO A 99 -11.60 -9.91 17.79
C PRO A 99 -12.52 -8.82 17.23
N LEU A 100 -11.97 -7.98 16.36
CA LEU A 100 -12.68 -6.95 15.65
C LEU A 100 -13.69 -7.59 14.66
N PRO A 101 -14.99 -7.26 14.74
CA PRO A 101 -15.92 -7.63 13.68
C PRO A 101 -15.60 -6.85 12.40
N ASP A 102 -15.84 -7.46 11.23
CA ASP A 102 -15.56 -6.85 9.93
C ASP A 102 -14.11 -6.37 9.76
N ALA A 103 -13.15 -7.14 10.30
CA ALA A 103 -11.74 -6.79 10.31
C ALA A 103 -11.18 -6.55 8.89
N TRP A 104 -11.77 -7.21 7.89
CA TRP A 104 -11.45 -6.96 6.48
C TRP A 104 -11.69 -5.50 6.08
N HIS A 105 -12.87 -4.96 6.32
CA HIS A 105 -13.20 -3.59 5.94
C HIS A 105 -12.34 -2.57 6.68
N PHE A 106 -12.07 -2.83 7.97
CA PHE A 106 -11.14 -2.02 8.74
C PHE A 106 -9.72 -2.01 8.13
N TYR A 107 -9.23 -3.21 7.77
CA TYR A 107 -7.91 -3.40 7.19
C TYR A 107 -7.82 -2.74 5.81
N GLU A 108 -8.75 -3.08 4.90
CA GLU A 108 -8.80 -2.60 3.51
C GLU A 108 -8.86 -1.07 3.44
N ALA A 109 -9.71 -0.43 4.26
CA ALA A 109 -9.80 1.03 4.30
C ALA A 109 -8.49 1.73 4.69
N ARG A 110 -7.56 0.99 5.32
CA ARG A 110 -6.26 1.48 5.78
C ARG A 110 -5.10 0.86 5.01
N ASP A 111 -5.38 0.01 4.03
CA ASP A 111 -4.38 -0.70 3.25
C ASP A 111 -4.04 0.11 2.00
N ALA A 112 -3.37 1.26 2.18
CA ALA A 112 -3.05 2.14 1.07
C ALA A 112 -1.64 2.73 1.22
N ALA A 113 -0.96 2.89 0.08
CA ALA A 113 0.31 3.58 -0.01
C ALA A 113 0.25 4.66 -1.09
N VAL A 114 1.16 5.62 -0.99
CA VAL A 114 1.42 6.59 -2.04
C VAL A 114 2.91 6.57 -2.40
N LEU A 115 3.20 6.93 -3.64
CA LEU A 115 4.57 7.21 -4.06
C LEU A 115 4.98 8.57 -3.50
N ALA A 116 6.06 8.59 -2.74
CA ALA A 116 6.59 9.79 -2.11
C ALA A 116 8.10 9.80 -2.23
N LEU A 117 8.73 10.92 -1.91
CA LEU A 117 10.18 10.97 -1.76
C LEU A 117 10.59 10.47 -0.37
N THR A 118 11.83 9.99 -0.22
CA THR A 118 12.35 9.49 1.05
C THR A 118 12.18 10.50 2.19
N GLU A 119 12.40 11.79 1.91
CA GLU A 119 12.24 12.90 2.85
C GLU A 119 10.78 13.22 3.23
N GLU A 120 9.80 12.68 2.51
CA GLU A 120 8.37 12.87 2.76
C GLU A 120 7.76 11.74 3.61
N ARG A 121 8.54 10.70 3.93
CA ARG A 121 8.06 9.47 4.61
C ARG A 121 7.16 9.75 5.81
N ASP A 122 7.63 10.57 6.74
CA ASP A 122 6.96 10.78 8.03
C ASP A 122 5.83 11.81 7.96
N LYS A 123 5.65 12.47 6.80
CA LYS A 123 4.65 13.52 6.57
C LYS A 123 3.61 13.09 5.56
N VAL A 124 3.71 11.88 5.00
CA VAL A 124 2.90 11.47 3.86
C VAL A 124 1.39 11.49 4.17
N ALA A 125 1.01 11.24 5.42
CA ALA A 125 -0.37 11.26 5.87
C ALA A 125 -0.97 12.69 5.89
N THR A 126 -0.14 13.74 5.93
CA THR A 126 -0.57 15.15 5.99
C THR A 126 -0.27 15.93 4.72
N VAL A 127 0.48 15.34 3.77
CA VAL A 127 0.81 15.95 2.49
C VAL A 127 -0.30 15.63 1.47
N PRO A 128 -0.85 16.62 0.74
CA PRO A 128 -1.78 16.35 -0.34
C PRO A 128 -1.10 15.51 -1.42
N TRP A 129 -1.83 14.56 -2.00
CA TRP A 129 -1.33 13.67 -3.04
C TRP A 129 -2.28 13.66 -4.24
N LEU A 130 -1.72 13.37 -5.40
CA LEU A 130 -2.44 13.22 -6.66
C LEU A 130 -2.99 11.80 -6.72
N ALA A 131 -4.30 11.66 -6.89
CA ALA A 131 -4.98 10.37 -6.86
C ALA A 131 -4.68 9.54 -8.11
N LEU A 132 -4.16 8.34 -7.90
CA LEU A 132 -3.85 7.35 -8.93
C LEU A 132 -4.79 6.16 -8.81
N ASP A 133 -5.12 5.57 -9.94
CA ASP A 133 -5.77 4.27 -9.97
C ASP A 133 -4.71 3.17 -9.74
N PRO A 134 -4.85 2.33 -8.70
CA PRO A 134 -3.92 1.22 -8.44
C PRO A 134 -3.74 0.28 -9.63
N GLU A 135 -4.73 0.13 -10.50
CA GLU A 135 -4.67 -0.74 -11.69
C GLU A 135 -3.59 -0.29 -12.69
N CYS A 136 -3.21 1.00 -12.70
CA CYS A 136 -2.13 1.53 -13.56
C CYS A 136 -0.80 0.79 -13.37
N PHE A 137 -0.59 0.24 -12.18
CA PHE A 137 0.67 -0.42 -11.82
C PHE A 137 0.67 -1.91 -12.12
N GLY A 138 -0.48 -2.50 -12.45
CA GLY A 138 -0.65 -3.95 -12.60
C GLY A 138 -0.36 -4.68 -11.29
N GLN A 139 0.33 -5.81 -11.36
CA GLN A 139 0.74 -6.55 -10.16
C GLN A 139 1.78 -5.74 -9.37
N GLN A 140 1.43 -5.37 -8.14
CA GLN A 140 2.28 -4.60 -7.25
C GLN A 140 3.05 -5.53 -6.32
N THR A 141 4.35 -5.29 -6.16
CA THR A 141 5.20 -5.92 -5.15
C THR A 141 5.50 -4.92 -4.04
N SER A 142 6.10 -5.35 -2.92
CA SER A 142 6.44 -4.48 -1.77
C SER A 142 7.35 -3.28 -2.10
N GLY A 143 8.01 -3.28 -3.26
CA GLY A 143 8.88 -2.20 -3.71
C GLY A 143 8.16 -1.06 -4.45
N VAL A 144 8.95 -0.07 -4.87
CA VAL A 144 8.49 0.95 -5.82
C VAL A 144 8.34 0.30 -7.20
N PRO A 145 7.19 0.44 -7.87
CA PRO A 145 6.97 -0.16 -9.18
C PRO A 145 7.91 0.46 -10.20
N THR A 146 8.36 -0.35 -11.16
CA THR A 146 9.09 0.16 -12.31
C THR A 146 8.22 1.14 -13.10
N ILE A 147 8.71 2.36 -13.27
CA ILE A 147 8.05 3.39 -14.06
C ILE A 147 8.70 3.42 -15.45
N THR A 148 7.97 2.95 -16.45
CA THR A 148 8.37 3.09 -17.86
C THR A 148 7.81 4.39 -18.42
N ARG A 149 8.37 4.86 -19.54
CA ARG A 149 7.81 6.02 -20.27
C ARG A 149 6.33 5.82 -20.62
N LYS A 150 5.97 4.64 -21.13
CA LYS A 150 4.58 4.29 -21.45
C LYS A 150 3.68 4.46 -20.22
N ARG A 151 4.09 3.90 -19.08
CA ARG A 151 3.35 4.02 -17.81
C ARG A 151 3.27 5.46 -17.33
N LEU A 152 4.33 6.25 -17.45
CA LEU A 152 4.29 7.68 -17.09
C LEU A 152 3.26 8.43 -17.94
N THR A 153 3.21 8.18 -19.25
CA THR A 153 2.21 8.77 -20.15
C THR A 153 0.79 8.39 -19.75
N GLU A 154 0.54 7.12 -19.42
CA GLU A 154 -0.76 6.63 -18.95
C GLU A 154 -1.18 7.31 -17.63
N LEU A 155 -0.25 7.42 -16.67
CA LEU A 155 -0.48 8.11 -15.40
C LEU A 155 -0.80 9.59 -15.63
N GLN A 156 -0.05 10.27 -16.51
CA GLN A 156 -0.26 11.68 -16.81
C GLN A 156 -1.62 11.92 -17.48
N ALA A 157 -2.03 11.06 -18.41
CA ALA A 157 -3.35 11.14 -19.04
C ALA A 157 -4.48 11.00 -18.01
N ARG A 158 -4.37 10.03 -17.09
CA ARG A 158 -5.38 9.80 -16.04
C ARG A 158 -5.43 10.93 -15.00
N LEU A 159 -4.28 11.48 -14.61
CA LEU A 159 -4.21 12.63 -13.70
C LEU A 159 -4.87 13.87 -14.32
N ASN A 160 -4.67 14.11 -15.62
CA ASN A 160 -5.28 15.23 -16.31
C ASN A 160 -6.80 15.05 -16.51
N GLN A 161 -7.27 13.82 -16.72
CA GLN A 161 -8.71 13.52 -16.82
C GLN A 161 -9.47 13.73 -15.50
N LYS A 162 -8.82 13.52 -14.35
CA LYS A 162 -9.42 13.79 -13.03
C LYS A 162 -9.42 15.27 -12.64
N ALA A 163 -8.71 16.13 -13.37
CA ALA A 163 -8.61 17.56 -13.11
C ALA A 163 -9.51 18.43 -14.00
N ALA A 164 -10.22 17.82 -14.96
CA ALA A 164 -11.19 18.45 -15.86
C ALA A 164 -12.62 18.10 -15.45
#